data_AF-A0A1A8NHU4-F1
#
_entry.id   AF-A0A1A8NHU4-F1
#
_cell.length_a   1.000
_cell.length_b   1.000
_cell.length_c   1.000
_cell.angle_alpha   90.00
_cell.angle_beta   90.00
_cell.angle_gamma   90.00
#
_symmetry.space_group_name_H-M   'P 1'
#
loop_
_entity.id
_entity.type
_entity.pdbx_description
1 polymer ?
#
loop_
_entity_poly.entity_id
_entity_poly.type
_entity_poly.pdbx_seq_one_letter_code
_entity_poly.pdbx_strand_id
1 'polypeptide(L)'
;LCGTCGYDKQATPTTRGCLSNTGGNLLMAGVGFSFIFAWVLMGLVTTMFVVGGNIEKLMCEPLSNRQLFKIIDTPFLVHPEKKNFLPAMLFQNPNIDLTLGAMYRECYENNGLYHALQLENIFNINSFLNRTVYNKDLGKVLEGVKVDLKNVALLEQVGRDNLMNFANSGLGEIDYPAYLAELNKGIMLVDLLSFCSDLEEQADQLPRGALENALKGHASSIRTIHREQVVPLEQAMKYVKARSTLSQSIKLLQKTSGDLPVKVTNILSAIDAAEYLITNNA
;
A
#
# COMPACT_ATOMS: atom_id res chain seq x y z
N LEU A 1 -24.18 25.38 23.68
CA LEU A 1 -24.70 26.54 22.92
C LEU A 1 -26.01 27.11 23.47
N CYS A 2 -26.99 26.31 23.92
CA CYS A 2 -28.29 26.85 24.40
C CYS A 2 -28.20 27.76 25.65
N GLY A 3 -27.22 27.56 26.53
CA GLY A 3 -27.08 28.36 27.76
C GLY A 3 -26.59 29.79 27.54
N THR A 4 -25.76 30.02 26.51
CA THR A 4 -25.20 31.34 26.16
C THR A 4 -26.10 32.15 25.24
N CYS A 5 -26.89 31.50 24.38
CA CYS A 5 -27.84 32.18 23.49
C CYS A 5 -29.12 32.70 24.19
N GLY A 6 -29.42 32.24 25.42
CA GLY A 6 -30.58 32.67 26.21
C GLY A 6 -30.23 33.48 27.47
N TYR A 7 -29.01 34.00 27.54
CA TYR A 7 -28.49 34.73 28.70
C TYR A 7 -28.88 36.22 28.63
N ASP A 8 -29.86 36.62 29.44
CA ASP A 8 -30.25 38.02 29.61
C ASP A 8 -29.40 38.68 30.72
N LYS A 9 -28.75 39.80 30.40
CA LYS A 9 -27.86 40.54 31.30
C LYS A 9 -28.59 41.41 32.31
N GLN A 10 -29.89 41.67 32.12
CA GLN A 10 -30.70 42.54 33.00
C GLN A 10 -31.52 41.76 34.04
N ALA A 11 -31.60 40.43 33.92
CA ALA A 11 -32.32 39.58 34.87
C ALA A 11 -31.45 39.22 36.07
N THR A 12 -32.02 39.29 37.29
CA THR A 12 -31.35 38.82 38.51
C THR A 12 -31.08 37.31 38.43
N PRO A 13 -30.07 36.76 39.14
CA PRO A 13 -29.71 35.34 39.07
C PRO A 13 -30.87 34.37 39.34
N THR A 14 -31.92 34.84 40.01
CA THR A 14 -33.15 34.12 40.36
C THR A 14 -34.23 34.13 39.27
N THR A 15 -34.10 34.92 38.20
CA THR A 15 -35.08 35.05 37.10
C THR A 15 -34.47 34.70 35.74
N ARG A 16 -33.83 33.53 35.62
CA ARG A 16 -33.24 33.08 34.35
C ARG A 16 -34.31 32.78 33.28
N GLY A 17 -34.02 33.16 32.03
CA GLY A 17 -34.83 32.79 30.87
C GLY A 17 -34.92 31.27 30.66
N CYS A 18 -36.05 30.80 30.13
CA CYS A 18 -36.40 29.37 30.01
C CYS A 18 -35.29 28.53 29.32
N LEU A 19 -34.68 29.06 28.25
CA LEU A 19 -33.59 28.39 27.51
C LEU A 19 -32.30 28.24 28.32
N SER A 20 -31.95 29.25 29.14
CA SER A 20 -30.75 29.21 29.99
C SER A 20 -30.95 28.25 31.17
N ASN A 21 -32.16 28.20 31.74
CA ASN A 21 -32.49 27.27 32.82
C ASN A 21 -32.46 25.81 32.34
N THR A 22 -33.05 25.51 31.18
CA THR A 22 -33.00 24.17 30.58
C THR A 22 -31.57 23.75 30.23
N GLY A 23 -30.73 24.67 29.73
CA GLY A 23 -29.31 24.41 29.50
C GLY A 23 -28.53 24.08 30.78
N GLY A 24 -28.81 24.80 31.88
CA GLY A 24 -28.22 24.53 33.19
C GLY A 24 -28.64 23.18 33.78
N ASN A 25 -29.93 22.85 33.70
CA ASN A 25 -30.43 21.54 34.13
C ASN A 25 -29.86 20.39 33.31
N LEU A 26 -29.70 20.56 32.00
CA LEU A 26 -29.11 19.53 31.14
C LEU A 26 -27.62 19.32 31.41
N LEU A 27 -26.88 20.40 31.72
CA LEU A 27 -25.49 20.28 32.18
C LEU A 27 -25.38 19.58 33.54
N MET A 28 -26.22 19.95 34.52
CA MET A 28 -26.25 19.26 35.81
C MET A 28 -26.67 17.78 35.68
N ALA A 29 -27.62 17.48 34.79
CA ALA A 29 -28.00 16.11 34.47
C ALA A 29 -26.87 15.34 33.78
N GLY A 30 -26.13 15.98 32.87
CA GLY A 30 -24.97 15.39 32.20
C GLY A 30 -23.81 15.08 33.16
N VAL A 31 -23.55 15.98 34.11
CA VAL A 31 -22.58 15.74 35.20
C VAL A 31 -23.04 14.57 36.07
N GLY A 32 -24.32 14.55 36.48
CA GLY A 32 -24.90 13.44 37.24
C GLY A 32 -24.80 12.10 36.50
N PHE A 33 -25.15 12.07 35.23
CA PHE A 33 -25.01 10.89 34.37
C PHE A 33 -23.55 10.45 34.25
N SER A 34 -22.62 11.40 34.06
CA SER A 34 -21.19 11.09 34.00
C SER A 34 -20.70 10.44 35.29
N PHE A 35 -21.11 10.92 36.46
CA PHE A 35 -20.76 10.27 37.74
C PHE A 35 -21.37 8.88 37.90
N ILE A 36 -22.63 8.69 37.47
CA ILE A 36 -23.32 7.39 37.54
C ILE A 36 -22.65 6.34 36.66
N PHE A 37 -22.16 6.72 35.47
CA PHE A 37 -21.57 5.80 34.50
C PHE A 37 -20.03 5.79 34.48
N ALA A 38 -19.35 6.72 35.17
CA ALA A 38 -17.89 6.79 35.21
C ALA A 38 -17.25 5.50 35.71
N TRP A 39 -17.79 4.90 36.77
CA TRP A 39 -17.24 3.66 37.32
C TRP A 39 -17.40 2.47 36.37
N VAL A 40 -18.50 2.41 35.62
CA VAL A 40 -18.75 1.37 34.60
C VAL A 40 -17.75 1.50 33.46
N LEU A 41 -17.56 2.72 32.95
CA LEU A 41 -16.62 3.00 31.86
C LEU A 41 -15.18 2.74 32.31
N MET A 42 -14.82 3.14 33.53
CA MET A 42 -13.51 2.85 34.11
C MET A 42 -13.29 1.34 34.28
N GLY A 43 -14.30 0.60 34.74
CA GLY A 43 -14.25 -0.86 34.84
C GLY A 43 -14.00 -1.51 33.47
N LEU A 44 -14.75 -1.12 32.45
CA LEU A 44 -14.62 -1.65 31.09
C LEU A 44 -13.24 -1.36 30.47
N VAL A 45 -12.73 -0.13 30.61
CA VAL A 45 -11.41 0.22 30.10
C VAL A 45 -10.32 -0.55 30.84
N THR A 46 -10.45 -0.70 32.16
CA THR A 46 -9.48 -1.44 32.98
C THR A 46 -9.45 -2.92 32.64
N THR A 47 -10.60 -3.57 32.47
CA THR A 47 -10.63 -5.00 32.08
C THR A 47 -10.05 -5.20 30.69
N MET A 48 -10.35 -4.31 29.75
CA MET A 48 -9.81 -4.38 28.39
C MET A 48 -8.29 -4.13 28.38
N PHE A 49 -7.78 -3.25 29.24
CA PHE A 49 -6.34 -3.03 29.40
C PHE A 49 -5.64 -4.23 30.05
N VAL A 50 -6.22 -4.83 31.10
CA VAL A 50 -5.68 -6.02 31.74
C VAL A 50 -5.64 -7.17 30.73
N VAL A 51 -6.74 -7.46 30.03
CA VAL A 51 -6.78 -8.53 29.04
C VAL A 51 -5.86 -8.22 27.86
N GLY A 52 -5.92 -7.01 27.30
CA GLY A 52 -5.11 -6.59 26.17
C GLY A 52 -3.61 -6.62 26.46
N GLY A 53 -3.18 -6.09 27.61
CA GLY A 53 -1.78 -6.11 28.02
C GLY A 53 -1.26 -7.53 28.29
N ASN A 54 -2.10 -8.41 28.87
CA ASN A 54 -1.73 -9.81 29.03
C ASN A 54 -1.62 -10.54 27.68
N ILE A 55 -2.54 -10.30 26.74
CA ILE A 55 -2.46 -10.86 25.38
C ILE A 55 -1.20 -10.35 24.67
N GLU A 56 -0.88 -9.06 24.78
CA GLU A 56 0.31 -8.49 24.19
C GLU A 56 1.59 -9.17 24.72
N LYS A 57 1.71 -9.31 26.04
CA LYS A 57 2.89 -9.91 26.68
C LYS A 57 2.99 -11.43 26.55
N LEU A 58 1.88 -12.15 26.65
CA LEU A 58 1.89 -13.62 26.66
C LEU A 58 1.74 -14.25 25.26
N MET A 59 1.12 -13.54 24.31
CA MET A 59 0.84 -14.08 22.97
C MET A 59 1.56 -13.28 21.89
N CYS A 60 1.34 -11.97 21.79
CA CYS A 60 1.85 -11.18 20.65
C CYS A 60 3.38 -11.03 20.66
N GLU A 61 3.98 -10.72 21.80
CA GLU A 61 5.43 -10.56 21.95
C GLU A 61 6.21 -11.85 21.68
N PRO A 62 5.87 -13.03 22.26
CA PRO A 62 6.57 -14.27 21.96
C PRO A 62 6.27 -14.82 20.56
N LEU A 63 5.12 -14.47 19.95
CA LEU A 63 4.83 -14.75 18.54
C LEU A 63 5.73 -13.91 17.62
N SER A 64 5.86 -12.61 17.90
CA SER A 64 6.72 -11.68 17.15
C SER A 64 8.20 -12.04 17.27
N ASN A 65 8.68 -12.33 18.48
CA ASN A 65 10.06 -12.76 18.74
C ASN A 65 10.34 -14.22 18.37
N ARG A 66 9.35 -14.94 17.82
CA ARG A 66 9.43 -16.36 17.42
C ARG A 66 9.82 -17.31 18.56
N GLN A 67 9.75 -16.86 19.82
CA GLN A 67 10.05 -17.66 21.00
C GLN A 67 8.96 -18.70 21.26
N LEU A 68 7.70 -18.36 20.97
CA LEU A 68 6.57 -19.28 21.10
C LEU A 68 6.73 -20.48 20.15
N PHE A 69 7.15 -20.22 18.91
CA PHE A 69 7.41 -21.26 17.92
C PHE A 69 8.52 -22.21 18.38
N LYS A 70 9.60 -21.70 18.97
CA LYS A 70 10.67 -22.55 19.51
C LYS A 70 10.17 -23.54 20.56
N ILE A 71 9.23 -23.15 21.43
CA ILE A 71 8.67 -24.03 22.47
C ILE A 71 7.79 -25.12 21.84
N ILE A 72 6.90 -24.73 20.91
CA ILE A 72 5.98 -25.67 20.26
C ILE A 72 6.74 -26.63 19.31
N ASP A 73 7.80 -26.13 18.68
CA ASP A 73 8.67 -26.88 17.78
C ASP A 73 9.78 -27.67 18.52
N THR A 74 9.85 -27.59 19.86
CA THR A 74 10.81 -28.40 20.62
C THR A 74 10.34 -29.86 20.64
N PRO A 75 11.20 -30.81 20.21
CA PRO A 75 10.78 -32.19 20.06
C PRO A 75 10.38 -32.80 21.40
N PHE A 76 9.27 -33.53 21.39
CA PHE A 76 8.68 -34.23 22.56
C PHE A 76 8.21 -33.33 23.73
N LEU A 77 8.26 -32.01 23.59
CA LEU A 77 7.95 -31.08 24.68
C LEU A 77 6.45 -30.83 24.84
N VAL A 78 5.70 -30.81 23.72
CA VAL A 78 4.25 -30.65 23.72
C VAL A 78 3.53 -31.97 23.98
N HIS A 79 4.03 -33.08 23.43
CA HIS A 79 3.50 -34.44 23.62
C HIS A 79 4.65 -35.46 23.68
N PRO A 80 4.70 -36.36 24.69
CA PRO A 80 5.82 -37.27 24.90
C PRO A 80 5.98 -38.34 23.80
N GLU A 81 4.94 -38.63 23.01
CA GLU A 81 4.98 -39.65 21.95
C GLU A 81 5.13 -39.07 20.53
N LYS A 82 5.18 -37.74 20.37
CA LYS A 82 5.18 -37.08 19.06
C LYS A 82 6.39 -36.16 18.93
N LYS A 83 7.28 -36.47 17.98
CA LYS A 83 8.49 -35.69 17.70
C LYS A 83 8.13 -34.23 17.34
N ASN A 84 7.26 -34.02 16.35
CA ASN A 84 6.80 -32.70 15.94
C ASN A 84 5.26 -32.61 16.05
N PHE A 85 4.74 -31.57 16.73
CA PHE A 85 3.30 -31.43 17.01
C PHE A 85 2.46 -31.21 15.73
N LEU A 86 2.90 -30.28 14.88
CA LEU A 86 2.18 -29.86 13.68
C LEU A 86 1.96 -31.00 12.67
N PRO A 87 2.99 -31.72 12.20
CA PRO A 87 2.80 -32.80 11.22
C PRO A 87 2.09 -34.01 11.83
N ALA A 88 2.21 -34.23 13.15
CA ALA A 88 1.44 -35.28 13.83
C ALA A 88 -0.07 -34.97 13.89
N MET A 89 -0.47 -33.70 13.89
CA MET A 89 -1.88 -33.28 13.85
C MET A 89 -2.43 -33.24 12.41
N LEU A 90 -1.66 -32.67 11.47
CA LEU A 90 -2.09 -32.47 10.08
C LEU A 90 -2.00 -33.73 9.23
N PHE A 91 -0.93 -34.50 9.37
CA PHE A 91 -0.58 -35.59 8.46
C PHE A 91 -0.56 -36.97 9.11
N GLN A 92 -0.91 -37.04 10.41
CA GLN A 92 -0.83 -38.26 11.23
C GLN A 92 0.57 -38.92 11.18
N ASN A 93 1.60 -38.17 10.79
CA ASN A 93 2.96 -38.67 10.64
C ASN A 93 3.92 -37.78 11.45
N PRO A 94 4.34 -38.20 12.65
CA PRO A 94 5.21 -37.40 13.51
C PRO A 94 6.67 -37.34 13.02
N ASN A 95 7.05 -38.14 12.01
CA ASN A 95 8.43 -38.25 11.53
C ASN A 95 8.82 -37.18 10.51
N ILE A 96 7.88 -36.36 10.05
CA ILE A 96 8.16 -35.25 9.14
C ILE A 96 8.79 -34.12 9.96
N ASP A 97 9.94 -33.62 9.52
CA ASP A 97 10.65 -32.49 10.16
C ASP A 97 10.04 -31.14 9.77
N LEU A 98 8.73 -31.01 9.96
CA LEU A 98 7.98 -29.77 9.74
C LEU A 98 7.79 -29.03 11.07
N THR A 99 8.31 -27.80 11.13
CA THR A 99 8.16 -26.88 12.27
C THR A 99 7.20 -25.75 11.91
N LEU A 100 6.43 -25.26 12.89
CA LEU A 100 5.57 -24.09 12.73
C LEU A 100 6.40 -22.85 12.35
N GLY A 101 7.59 -22.70 12.95
CA GLY A 101 8.52 -21.63 12.62
C GLY A 101 8.99 -21.66 11.17
N ALA A 102 9.31 -22.85 10.62
CA ALA A 102 9.68 -22.98 9.21
C ALA A 102 8.49 -22.67 8.30
N MET A 103 7.32 -23.26 8.54
CA MET A 103 6.11 -23.00 7.76
C MET A 103 5.76 -21.50 7.73
N TYR A 104 5.83 -20.82 8.89
CA TYR A 104 5.58 -19.39 8.99
C TYR A 104 6.61 -18.57 8.21
N ARG A 105 7.89 -18.94 8.26
CA ARG A 105 8.94 -18.28 7.47
C ARG A 105 8.73 -18.46 5.97
N GLU A 106 8.45 -19.67 5.51
CA GLU A 106 8.19 -19.95 4.10
C GLU A 106 6.95 -19.17 3.60
N CYS A 107 5.91 -19.08 4.42
CA CYS A 107 4.73 -18.27 4.13
C CYS A 107 5.05 -16.77 4.08
N TYR A 108 5.89 -16.28 4.99
CA TYR A 108 6.37 -14.90 5.01
C TYR A 108 7.21 -14.56 3.77
N GLU A 109 8.00 -15.50 3.27
CA GLU A 109 8.79 -15.38 2.04
C GLU A 109 7.95 -15.59 0.76
N ASN A 110 6.61 -15.65 0.88
CA ASN A 110 5.65 -15.79 -0.22
C ASN A 110 5.83 -17.11 -1.00
N ASN A 111 6.36 -18.14 -0.36
CA ASN A 111 6.43 -19.48 -0.93
C ASN A 111 5.04 -20.15 -0.88
N GLY A 112 4.73 -20.94 -1.90
CA GLY A 112 3.44 -21.61 -2.01
C GLY A 112 3.20 -22.60 -0.87
N LEU A 113 1.93 -22.83 -0.53
CA LEU A 113 1.53 -23.72 0.57
C LEU A 113 2.12 -25.14 0.43
N TYR A 114 2.25 -25.62 -0.82
CA TYR A 114 2.87 -26.92 -1.11
C TYR A 114 4.30 -27.02 -0.57
N HIS A 115 5.09 -25.96 -0.73
CA HIS A 115 6.46 -25.88 -0.25
C HIS A 115 6.52 -25.61 1.25
N ALA A 116 5.70 -24.66 1.74
CA ALA A 116 5.69 -24.25 3.15
C ALA A 116 5.30 -25.38 4.12
N LEU A 117 4.42 -26.29 3.70
CA LEU A 117 4.01 -27.47 4.47
C LEU A 117 4.81 -28.73 4.12
N GLN A 118 5.79 -28.64 3.21
CA GLN A 118 6.57 -29.79 2.71
C GLN A 118 5.68 -30.97 2.25
N LEU A 119 4.60 -30.66 1.52
CA LEU A 119 3.64 -31.67 1.06
C LEU A 119 4.27 -32.70 0.11
N GLU A 120 5.44 -32.42 -0.46
CA GLU A 120 6.24 -33.38 -1.23
C GLU A 120 6.54 -34.69 -0.50
N ASN A 121 6.64 -34.66 0.83
CA ASN A 121 6.88 -35.83 1.67
C ASN A 121 5.67 -36.77 1.77
N ILE A 122 4.49 -36.33 1.33
CA ILE A 122 3.22 -37.07 1.44
C ILE A 122 2.58 -37.24 0.06
N PHE A 123 2.53 -36.17 -0.72
CA PHE A 123 1.97 -36.09 -2.06
C PHE A 123 3.04 -35.63 -3.03
N ASN A 124 3.82 -36.58 -3.55
CA ASN A 124 4.82 -36.30 -4.56
C ASN A 124 4.14 -36.10 -5.93
N ILE A 125 4.01 -34.85 -6.39
CA ILE A 125 3.36 -34.54 -7.67
C ILE A 125 4.16 -35.14 -8.85
N ASN A 126 5.47 -35.30 -8.72
CA ASN A 126 6.31 -35.91 -9.76
C ASN A 126 6.01 -37.39 -9.98
N SER A 127 5.46 -38.11 -8.99
CA SER A 127 5.05 -39.50 -9.18
C SER A 127 3.80 -39.60 -10.06
N PHE A 128 2.89 -38.62 -9.97
CA PHE A 128 1.69 -38.51 -10.80
C PHE A 128 1.97 -37.92 -12.20
N LEU A 129 2.93 -37.00 -12.29
CA LEU A 129 3.38 -36.43 -13.57
C LEU A 129 4.37 -37.33 -14.31
N ASN A 130 4.78 -38.46 -13.72
CA ASN A 130 5.65 -39.39 -14.40
C ASN A 130 4.93 -39.99 -15.62
N ARG A 131 5.52 -39.77 -16.80
CA ARG A 131 4.97 -40.02 -18.14
C ARG A 131 4.56 -41.48 -18.39
N THR A 132 4.96 -42.40 -17.51
CA THR A 132 4.67 -43.83 -17.59
C THR A 132 3.24 -44.22 -17.20
N VAL A 133 2.50 -43.37 -16.47
CA VAL A 133 1.17 -43.74 -15.94
C VAL A 133 0.00 -43.03 -16.64
N TYR A 134 0.19 -41.86 -17.24
CA TYR A 134 -0.92 -41.00 -17.67
C TYR A 134 -1.11 -40.87 -19.19
N ASN A 135 -1.44 -42.00 -19.85
CA ASN A 135 -2.28 -42.13 -21.06
C ASN A 135 -1.65 -42.91 -22.22
N LYS A 136 -1.96 -44.21 -22.27
CA LYS A 136 -1.89 -45.00 -23.52
C LYS A 136 -2.74 -44.39 -24.64
N ASP A 137 -3.76 -43.60 -24.31
CA ASP A 137 -4.63 -42.94 -25.29
C ASP A 137 -4.04 -41.65 -25.88
N LEU A 138 -3.17 -40.92 -25.17
CA LEU A 138 -2.45 -39.78 -25.75
C LEU A 138 -1.41 -40.24 -26.76
N GLY A 139 -0.74 -41.36 -26.51
CA GLY A 139 0.18 -41.98 -27.47
C GLY A 139 -0.51 -42.30 -28.81
N LYS A 140 -1.74 -42.84 -28.76
CA LYS A 140 -2.54 -43.13 -29.97
C LYS A 140 -3.00 -41.87 -30.71
N VAL A 141 -3.36 -40.81 -30.00
CA VAL A 141 -3.75 -39.53 -30.61
C VAL A 141 -2.53 -38.83 -31.22
N LEU A 142 -1.38 -38.88 -30.56
CA LEU A 142 -0.12 -38.27 -31.03
C LEU A 142 0.53 -39.05 -32.17
N GLU A 143 0.43 -40.39 -32.21
CA GLU A 143 0.88 -41.22 -33.36
C GLU A 143 0.15 -40.86 -34.67
N GLY A 144 -1.10 -40.40 -34.59
CA GLY A 144 -1.87 -39.93 -35.73
C GLY A 144 -1.48 -38.53 -36.24
N VAL A 145 -0.67 -37.79 -35.48
CA VAL A 145 -0.31 -36.40 -35.75
C VAL A 145 1.12 -36.34 -36.31
N LYS A 146 1.24 -36.53 -37.63
CA LYS A 146 2.49 -36.26 -38.37
C LYS A 146 2.59 -34.77 -38.67
N VAL A 147 3.25 -34.02 -37.78
CA VAL A 147 3.58 -32.61 -38.04
C VAL A 147 5.00 -32.55 -38.60
N ASP A 148 5.15 -31.94 -39.78
CA ASP A 148 6.47 -31.67 -40.35
C ASP A 148 7.05 -30.43 -39.67
N LEU A 149 7.99 -30.64 -38.74
CA LEU A 149 8.60 -29.60 -37.93
C LEU A 149 9.92 -29.05 -38.53
N LYS A 150 10.27 -29.45 -39.76
CA LYS A 150 11.59 -29.17 -40.36
C LYS A 150 11.86 -27.70 -40.67
N ASN A 151 10.88 -26.81 -40.57
CA ASN A 151 11.03 -25.36 -40.82
C ASN A 151 10.10 -24.52 -39.91
N VAL A 152 10.03 -24.85 -38.62
CA VAL A 152 9.22 -24.05 -37.68
C VAL A 152 9.95 -22.74 -37.34
N ALA A 153 9.45 -21.64 -37.89
CA ALA A 153 9.74 -20.30 -37.40
C ALA A 153 8.65 -19.90 -36.39
N LEU A 154 9.00 -19.84 -35.11
CA LEU A 154 8.13 -19.38 -34.02
C LEU A 154 7.95 -17.86 -34.08
N LEU A 155 8.99 -17.14 -34.49
CA LEU A 155 8.91 -15.69 -34.73
C LEU A 155 9.65 -15.33 -36.01
N GLU A 156 8.91 -14.81 -36.98
CA GLU A 156 9.46 -14.34 -38.26
C GLU A 156 10.47 -13.20 -38.05
N GLN A 157 11.39 -13.05 -39.00
CA GLN A 157 12.42 -12.02 -38.95
C GLN A 157 11.84 -10.60 -38.78
N VAL A 158 10.70 -10.31 -39.43
CA VAL A 158 10.00 -9.03 -39.28
C VAL A 158 9.56 -8.80 -37.83
N GLY A 159 9.09 -9.85 -37.14
CA GLY A 159 8.72 -9.77 -35.72
C GLY A 159 9.94 -9.54 -34.82
N ARG A 160 11.06 -10.19 -35.14
CA ARG A 160 12.34 -10.02 -34.43
C ARG A 160 12.86 -8.58 -34.58
N ASP A 161 12.85 -8.06 -35.81
CA ASP A 161 13.27 -6.69 -36.11
C ASP A 161 12.36 -5.67 -35.43
N ASN A 162 11.05 -5.90 -35.38
CA ASN A 162 10.11 -5.04 -34.65
C ASN A 162 10.41 -5.00 -33.14
N LEU A 163 10.73 -6.14 -32.53
CA LEU A 163 11.11 -6.19 -31.11
C LEU A 163 12.43 -5.44 -30.86
N MET A 164 13.42 -5.60 -31.74
CA MET A 164 14.68 -4.88 -31.66
C MET A 164 14.49 -3.37 -31.85
N ASN A 165 13.66 -2.96 -32.80
CA ASN A 165 13.31 -1.56 -33.01
C ASN A 165 12.55 -0.98 -31.81
N PHE A 166 11.67 -1.76 -31.17
CA PHE A 166 10.97 -1.35 -29.96
C PHE A 166 11.92 -1.19 -28.77
N ALA A 167 12.86 -2.13 -28.58
CA ALA A 167 13.91 -2.00 -27.56
C ALA A 167 14.79 -0.76 -27.77
N ASN A 168 15.07 -0.42 -29.04
CA ASN A 168 15.91 0.70 -29.44
C ASN A 168 15.12 1.98 -29.80
N SER A 169 13.87 2.09 -29.36
CA SER A 169 13.00 3.23 -29.66
C SER A 169 13.38 4.54 -28.94
N GLY A 170 14.48 4.55 -28.17
CA GLY A 170 14.93 5.71 -27.40
C GLY A 170 14.16 5.94 -26.09
N LEU A 171 13.22 5.06 -25.72
CA LEU A 171 12.46 5.18 -24.45
C LEU A 171 13.37 5.14 -23.21
N GLY A 172 14.52 4.47 -23.28
CA GLY A 172 15.52 4.44 -22.21
C GLY A 172 16.33 5.73 -22.06
N GLU A 173 16.39 6.55 -23.10
CA GLU A 173 17.24 7.76 -23.19
C GLU A 173 16.50 9.04 -22.78
N ILE A 174 15.21 8.94 -22.46
CA ILE A 174 14.41 10.07 -22.00
C ILE A 174 14.99 10.60 -20.67
N ASP A 175 15.13 11.92 -20.54
CA ASP A 175 15.54 12.58 -19.30
C ASP A 175 14.40 12.59 -18.26
N TYR A 176 14.09 11.42 -17.71
CA TYR A 176 13.11 11.24 -16.64
C TYR A 176 13.35 12.15 -15.43
N PRO A 177 14.60 12.38 -14.97
CA PRO A 177 14.90 13.34 -13.91
C PRO A 177 14.40 14.76 -14.19
N ALA A 178 14.57 15.28 -15.41
CA ALA A 178 14.08 16.62 -15.77
C ALA A 178 12.55 16.72 -15.67
N TYR A 179 11.81 15.71 -16.16
CA TYR A 179 10.35 15.68 -16.03
C TYR A 179 9.89 15.60 -14.57
N LEU A 180 10.58 14.81 -13.75
CA LEU A 180 10.28 14.72 -12.31
C LEU A 180 10.61 16.02 -11.57
N ALA A 181 11.66 16.74 -11.98
CA ALA A 181 12.01 18.05 -11.43
C ALA A 181 10.95 19.11 -11.79
N GLU A 182 10.46 19.11 -13.03
CA GLU A 182 9.39 20.02 -13.47
C GLU A 182 8.10 19.79 -12.68
N LEU A 183 7.73 18.52 -12.50
CA LEU A 183 6.58 18.16 -11.67
C LEU A 183 6.72 18.60 -10.22
N ASN A 184 7.95 18.83 -9.74
CA ASN A 184 8.19 19.25 -8.37
C ASN A 184 8.12 20.76 -8.15
N LYS A 185 8.10 21.57 -9.21
CA LYS A 185 7.95 23.02 -9.10
C LYS A 185 6.60 23.41 -8.50
N GLY A 186 6.59 24.54 -7.80
CA GLY A 186 5.39 25.17 -7.28
C GLY A 186 4.53 25.74 -8.41
N ILE A 187 3.25 25.97 -8.13
CA ILE A 187 2.28 26.52 -9.08
C ILE A 187 2.61 27.97 -9.44
N MET A 188 3.27 28.67 -8.52
CA MET A 188 3.62 30.06 -8.62
C MET A 188 5.14 30.19 -8.54
N LEU A 189 5.70 31.06 -9.39
CA LEU A 189 7.13 31.40 -9.37
C LEU A 189 7.51 32.26 -8.16
N VAL A 190 6.54 32.99 -7.57
CA VAL A 190 6.74 33.91 -6.44
C VAL A 190 5.67 33.64 -5.38
N ASP A 191 6.06 33.70 -4.11
CA ASP A 191 5.11 33.65 -3.00
C ASP A 191 4.27 34.93 -2.99
N LEU A 192 3.01 34.78 -3.39
CA LEU A 192 2.08 35.90 -3.53
C LEU A 192 1.78 36.59 -2.19
N LEU A 193 1.84 35.87 -1.07
CA LEU A 193 1.60 36.43 0.25
C LEU A 193 2.80 37.25 0.74
N SER A 194 4.02 36.80 0.47
CA SER A 194 5.25 37.56 0.70
C SER A 194 5.22 38.85 -0.11
N PHE A 195 4.91 38.75 -1.40
CA PHE A 195 4.82 39.93 -2.27
C PHE A 195 3.75 40.93 -1.80
N CYS A 196 2.59 40.47 -1.35
CA CYS A 196 1.58 41.33 -0.73
C CYS A 196 2.11 42.04 0.53
N SER A 197 2.86 41.32 1.37
CA SER A 197 3.39 41.84 2.62
C SER A 197 4.46 42.91 2.36
N ASP A 198 5.34 42.68 1.39
CA ASP A 198 6.35 43.65 0.95
C ASP A 198 5.71 44.90 0.37
N LEU A 199 4.62 44.73 -0.40
CA LEU A 199 3.88 45.83 -1.03
C LEU A 199 3.09 46.67 -0.02
N GLU A 200 2.57 46.03 1.05
CA GLU A 200 1.96 46.70 2.20
C GLU A 200 3.01 47.47 3.02
N GLU A 201 4.18 46.87 3.26
CA GLU A 201 5.30 47.51 3.98
C GLU A 201 5.82 48.74 3.25
N GLN A 202 5.96 48.69 1.92
CA GLN A 202 6.33 49.87 1.14
C GLN A 202 5.22 50.92 1.11
N ALA A 203 3.95 50.52 1.15
CA ALA A 203 2.85 51.46 1.25
C ALA A 203 2.84 52.20 2.60
N ASP A 204 3.17 51.52 3.71
CA ASP A 204 3.23 52.11 5.05
C ASP A 204 4.34 53.17 5.20
N GLN A 205 5.37 53.13 4.35
CA GLN A 205 6.44 54.13 4.32
C GLN A 205 6.06 55.38 3.50
N LEU A 206 4.95 55.35 2.76
CA LEU A 206 4.49 56.50 1.95
C LEU A 206 3.66 57.49 2.79
N PRO A 207 3.71 58.79 2.44
CA PRO A 207 2.81 59.77 3.03
C PRO A 207 1.35 59.46 2.68
N ARG A 208 0.46 59.67 3.66
CA ARG A 208 -0.97 59.36 3.52
C ARG A 208 -1.57 60.01 2.28
N GLY A 209 -2.15 59.19 1.40
CA GLY A 209 -2.71 59.66 0.15
C GLY A 209 -3.29 58.57 -0.75
N ALA A 210 -3.65 58.97 -1.97
CA ALA A 210 -4.25 58.05 -2.95
C ALA A 210 -3.33 56.89 -3.34
N LEU A 211 -2.02 57.12 -3.37
CA LEU A 211 -1.02 56.11 -3.76
C LEU A 211 -0.89 54.99 -2.69
N GLU A 212 -0.74 55.34 -1.41
CA GLU A 212 -0.75 54.38 -0.29
C GLU A 212 -2.00 53.48 -0.35
N ASN A 213 -3.17 54.11 -0.48
CA ASN A 213 -4.44 53.38 -0.53
C ASN A 213 -4.57 52.48 -1.76
N ALA A 214 -4.04 52.90 -2.92
CA ALA A 214 -4.03 52.09 -4.13
C ALA A 214 -3.12 50.86 -3.99
N LEU A 215 -1.92 51.02 -3.42
CA LEU A 215 -0.99 49.91 -3.15
C LEU A 215 -1.61 48.89 -2.19
N LYS A 216 -2.18 49.35 -1.06
CA LYS A 216 -2.90 48.47 -0.12
C LYS A 216 -4.11 47.78 -0.76
N GLY A 217 -4.84 48.48 -1.64
CA GLY A 217 -5.93 47.91 -2.42
C GLY A 217 -5.47 46.82 -3.40
N HIS A 218 -4.32 46.99 -4.04
CA HIS A 218 -3.71 45.98 -4.89
C HIS A 218 -3.19 44.79 -4.11
N ALA A 219 -2.52 44.98 -2.97
CA ALA A 219 -2.13 43.89 -2.07
C ALA A 219 -3.35 43.07 -1.61
N SER A 220 -4.45 43.75 -1.26
CA SER A 220 -5.71 43.08 -0.91
C SER A 220 -6.29 42.28 -2.09
N SER A 221 -6.29 42.84 -3.29
CA SER A 221 -6.76 42.16 -4.50
C SER A 221 -5.92 40.91 -4.82
N ILE A 222 -4.60 41.00 -4.69
CA ILE A 222 -3.67 39.89 -4.90
C ILE A 222 -3.89 38.80 -3.83
N ARG A 223 -4.14 39.18 -2.57
CA ARG A 223 -4.47 38.25 -1.48
C ARG A 223 -5.80 37.52 -1.75
N THR A 224 -6.78 38.20 -2.34
CA THR A 224 -8.04 37.58 -2.80
C THR A 224 -7.78 36.59 -3.94
N ILE A 225 -7.00 36.95 -4.96
CA ILE A 225 -6.61 36.03 -6.06
C ILE A 225 -5.88 34.80 -5.51
N HIS A 226 -4.96 35.00 -4.55
CA HIS A 226 -4.27 33.89 -3.89
C HIS A 226 -5.28 32.95 -3.20
N ARG A 227 -6.24 33.49 -2.45
CA ARG A 227 -7.23 32.69 -1.72
C ARG A 227 -8.26 32.01 -2.62
N GLU A 228 -8.73 32.68 -3.66
CA GLU A 228 -9.84 32.20 -4.50
C GLU A 228 -9.38 31.39 -5.70
N GLN A 229 -8.18 31.62 -6.21
CA GLN A 229 -7.67 30.94 -7.40
C GLN A 229 -6.48 30.05 -7.07
N VAL A 230 -5.44 30.60 -6.42
CA VAL A 230 -4.19 29.88 -6.19
C VAL A 230 -4.38 28.76 -5.16
N VAL A 231 -5.04 29.02 -4.03
CA VAL A 231 -5.28 28.00 -3.00
C VAL A 231 -6.15 26.86 -3.52
N PRO A 232 -7.26 27.08 -4.26
CA PRO A 232 -8.01 25.98 -4.87
C PRO A 232 -7.23 25.25 -5.96
N LEU A 233 -6.39 25.92 -6.75
CA LEU A 233 -5.50 25.26 -7.73
C LEU A 233 -4.43 24.43 -7.03
N GLU A 234 -3.84 24.96 -5.96
CA GLU A 234 -2.90 24.26 -5.09
C GLU A 234 -3.55 23.10 -4.39
N GLN A 235 -4.75 23.24 -3.84
CA GLN A 235 -5.50 22.14 -3.25
C GLN A 235 -5.88 21.13 -4.33
N ALA A 236 -6.30 21.56 -5.51
CA ALA A 236 -6.54 20.69 -6.67
C ALA A 236 -5.25 20.12 -7.29
N MET A 237 -4.06 20.46 -6.81
CA MET A 237 -2.81 19.77 -7.16
C MET A 237 -2.22 18.98 -5.98
N LYS A 238 -2.40 19.48 -4.75
CA LYS A 238 -1.91 18.96 -3.47
C LYS A 238 -2.80 17.83 -2.94
N TYR A 239 -4.10 17.83 -3.24
CA TYR A 239 -5.02 16.71 -3.01
C TYR A 239 -5.07 15.73 -4.19
N VAL A 240 -4.43 16.02 -5.32
CA VAL A 240 -4.80 15.36 -6.57
C VAL A 240 -3.78 14.33 -7.00
N LYS A 241 -4.25 13.09 -6.82
CA LYS A 241 -3.96 11.88 -7.58
C LYS A 241 -3.24 12.12 -8.92
N ALA A 242 -3.57 13.12 -9.73
CA ALA A 242 -2.87 13.38 -11.00
C ALA A 242 -1.36 13.62 -10.87
N ARG A 243 -0.86 14.46 -9.95
CA ARG A 243 0.60 14.68 -9.81
C ARG A 243 1.31 13.45 -9.26
N SER A 244 0.72 12.79 -8.27
CA SER A 244 1.27 11.55 -7.73
C SER A 244 1.19 10.40 -8.74
N THR A 245 0.09 10.27 -9.48
CA THR A 245 -0.14 9.29 -10.55
C THR A 245 0.81 9.54 -11.70
N LEU A 246 1.03 10.80 -12.10
CA LEU A 246 1.96 11.14 -13.16
C LEU A 246 3.40 10.88 -12.73
N SER A 247 3.78 11.26 -11.51
CA SER A 247 5.10 10.91 -10.95
C SER A 247 5.30 9.39 -10.87
N GLN A 248 4.30 8.64 -10.43
CA GLN A 248 4.32 7.17 -10.40
C GLN A 248 4.41 6.58 -11.81
N SER A 249 3.65 7.13 -12.77
CA SER A 249 3.65 6.67 -14.16
C SER A 249 5.00 6.92 -14.82
N ILE A 250 5.63 8.07 -14.59
CA ILE A 250 6.96 8.41 -15.08
C ILE A 250 8.01 7.48 -14.47
N LYS A 251 7.96 7.21 -13.16
CA LYS A 251 8.86 6.25 -12.49
C LYS A 251 8.68 4.82 -13.00
N LEU A 252 7.43 4.41 -13.21
CA LEU A 252 7.12 3.09 -13.77
C LEU A 252 7.63 2.98 -15.21
N LEU A 253 7.45 4.03 -16.01
CA LEU A 253 7.95 4.10 -17.38
C LEU A 253 9.48 4.02 -17.38
N GLN A 254 10.17 4.80 -16.54
CA GLN A 254 11.63 4.77 -16.40
C GLN A 254 12.16 3.36 -16.07
N LYS A 255 11.52 2.66 -15.13
CA LYS A 255 11.90 1.29 -14.78
C LYS A 255 11.65 0.34 -15.95
N THR A 256 10.47 0.45 -16.57
CA THR A 256 10.05 -0.46 -17.65
C THR A 256 10.88 -0.25 -18.91
N SER A 257 11.24 0.99 -19.24
CA SER A 257 12.07 1.35 -20.39
C SER A 257 13.52 0.91 -20.20
N GLY A 258 14.07 1.02 -18.98
CA GLY A 258 15.42 0.52 -18.67
C GLY A 258 15.53 -1.00 -18.78
N ASP A 259 14.49 -1.73 -18.37
CA ASP A 259 14.46 -3.20 -18.43
C ASP A 259 14.09 -3.74 -19.84
N LEU A 260 13.55 -2.89 -20.72
CA LEU A 260 12.98 -3.31 -22.00
C LEU A 260 13.98 -4.01 -22.93
N PRO A 261 15.22 -3.51 -23.14
CA PRO A 261 16.19 -4.18 -24.02
C PRO A 261 16.57 -5.57 -23.52
N VAL A 262 16.71 -5.73 -22.19
CA VAL A 262 17.05 -7.01 -21.56
C VAL A 262 15.90 -8.00 -21.76
N LYS A 263 14.65 -7.58 -21.57
CA LYS A 263 13.48 -8.43 -21.78
C LYS A 263 13.33 -8.87 -23.23
N VAL A 264 13.52 -7.95 -24.18
CA VAL A 264 13.48 -8.27 -25.61
C VAL A 264 14.56 -9.29 -25.97
N THR A 265 15.78 -9.08 -25.50
CA THR A 265 16.90 -10.02 -25.72
C THR A 265 16.58 -11.40 -25.18
N ASN A 266 16.06 -11.49 -23.95
CA ASN A 266 15.69 -12.76 -23.32
C ASN A 266 14.57 -13.50 -24.09
N ILE A 267 13.57 -12.77 -24.60
CA ILE A 267 12.50 -13.35 -25.43
C ILE A 267 13.09 -13.90 -26.72
N LEU A 268 13.93 -13.14 -27.42
CA LEU A 268 14.57 -13.59 -28.66
C LEU A 268 15.44 -14.83 -28.42
N SER A 269 16.24 -14.85 -27.34
CA SER A 269 17.04 -16.02 -26.98
C SER A 269 16.20 -17.25 -26.61
N ALA A 270 15.06 -17.06 -25.94
CA ALA A 270 14.15 -18.16 -25.62
C ALA A 270 13.48 -18.73 -26.88
N ILE A 271 13.13 -17.87 -27.83
CA ILE A 271 12.60 -18.27 -29.14
C ILE A 271 13.67 -19.05 -29.91
N ASP A 272 14.91 -18.57 -29.95
CA ASP A 272 16.03 -19.27 -30.61
C ASP A 272 16.28 -20.65 -30.00
N ALA A 273 16.25 -20.74 -28.67
CA ALA A 273 16.38 -22.01 -27.97
C ALA A 273 15.24 -22.98 -28.29
N ALA A 274 13.99 -22.47 -28.37
CA ALA A 274 12.84 -23.28 -28.71
C ALA A 274 12.88 -23.76 -30.18
N GLU A 275 13.19 -22.88 -31.13
CA GLU A 275 13.38 -23.23 -32.54
C GLU A 275 14.51 -24.23 -32.73
N TYR A 276 15.62 -24.08 -31.99
CA TYR A 276 16.73 -25.04 -31.98
C TYR A 276 16.28 -26.41 -31.46
N LEU A 277 15.54 -26.45 -30.34
CA LEU A 277 15.06 -27.71 -29.78
C LEU A 277 14.07 -28.41 -30.70
N ILE A 278 13.16 -27.66 -31.35
CA ILE A 278 12.21 -28.20 -32.32
C ILE A 278 12.96 -28.74 -33.54
N THR A 279 13.91 -27.99 -34.09
CA THR A 279 14.63 -28.41 -35.30
C THR A 279 15.53 -29.63 -35.06
N ASN A 280 16.13 -29.76 -33.86
CA ASN A 280 17.11 -30.82 -33.56
C ASN A 280 16.54 -32.03 -32.80
N ASN A 281 15.36 -31.92 -32.19
CA ASN A 281 14.71 -33.03 -31.45
C ASN A 281 13.35 -33.45 -32.00
N ALA A 282 12.89 -32.86 -33.11
CA ALA A 282 11.69 -33.31 -33.84
C ALA A 282 11.95 -34.51 -34.75
#